data_AF-A0A2P6W6Q5-F1
#
_entry.id   AF-A0A2P6W6Q5-F1
#
_cell.length_a   1.000
_cell.length_b   1.000
_cell.length_c   1.000
_cell.angle_alpha   90.00
_cell.angle_beta   90.00
_cell.angle_gamma   90.00
#
_symmetry.space_group_name_H-M   'P 1'
#
loop_
_entity.id
_entity.type
_entity.pdbx_description
1 polymer ?
#
loop_
_entity_poly.entity_id
_entity_poly.type
_entity_poly.pdbx_seq_one_letter_code
_entity_poly.pdbx_strand_id
1 'polypeptide(L)'
;MSPLVSPTVKSLKETFLISVSAPPTSPTLFSKRTTFSWEGVSGEVRSDSPAINIRPKTARPATRTTAKPCSITQFFVWGFLFVRGLSICMEIIKSSREDGYARISLENRDDLWYMKDLVAEGDEVRALTQRTKLDGREKKTCKLTVRVEKTEYQEDRLRVTGEITEAVEDVELGYHTFNLEEEKEFEIWKDFTDEEWERLMEAQENKAYKVLFCLVEKGEANLYVVEESGIKDLSDVAENIPGKMYPDQKSGKDFYNQVNKVLNRSAKDMDKVILAGPGHEKNKVYNALSDDLKEKIFLQDTSVTGKTGLHEAIKRGALKKVVESSRISEETQEVEKFLDELRDDGMVDYGEQVEVYAELGAVKKLLITAEKRRKNPEISKMVERQGGEVIIVHKDHEAGERIDNFGGLAAFLRYRP
;
A
#
# COMPACT_ATOMS: atom_id res chain seq x y z
N MET A 1 17.67 8.64 66.35
CA MET A 1 18.60 7.49 66.26
C MET A 1 18.77 7.15 64.79
N SER A 2 20.02 6.99 64.41
CA SER A 2 20.58 7.01 63.06
C SER A 2 20.14 5.85 62.15
N PRO A 3 20.37 5.97 60.82
CA PRO A 3 19.86 5.10 59.76
C PRO A 3 20.88 4.02 59.33
N LEU A 4 20.47 3.05 58.52
CA LEU A 4 21.35 2.10 57.81
C LEU A 4 20.86 2.01 56.35
N VAL A 5 21.52 2.66 55.39
CA VAL A 5 22.78 2.30 54.69
C VAL A 5 22.50 1.45 53.44
N SER A 6 22.81 2.05 52.30
CA SER A 6 23.00 1.44 50.98
C SER A 6 24.25 0.56 50.95
N PRO A 7 24.41 -0.27 49.90
CA PRO A 7 25.74 -0.49 49.36
C PRO A 7 25.80 -0.22 47.86
N THR A 8 26.76 0.63 47.52
CA THR A 8 27.36 0.78 46.19
C THR A 8 28.47 -0.27 46.00
N VAL A 9 28.98 -0.39 44.76
CA VAL A 9 30.25 -1.02 44.31
C VAL A 9 30.03 -2.45 43.76
N LYS A 10 30.34 -2.80 42.50
CA LYS A 10 31.68 -2.77 41.87
C LYS A 10 31.60 -3.03 40.36
N SER A 11 32.43 -2.33 39.60
CA SER A 11 32.74 -2.59 38.19
C SER A 11 33.50 -3.90 38.02
N LEU A 12 33.28 -4.59 36.90
CA LEU A 12 34.24 -5.52 36.31
C LEU A 12 34.33 -5.26 34.80
N LYS A 13 35.53 -4.81 34.40
CA LYS A 13 36.02 -4.82 33.03
C LYS A 13 36.37 -6.26 32.68
N GLU A 14 35.88 -6.76 31.56
CA GLU A 14 36.48 -7.93 30.91
C GLU A 14 36.98 -7.55 29.52
N THR A 15 38.25 -7.85 29.32
CA THR A 15 39.06 -7.66 28.12
C THR A 15 39.14 -9.03 27.46
N PHE A 16 38.68 -9.17 26.21
CA PHE A 16 38.97 -10.35 25.41
C PHE A 16 39.85 -9.96 24.22
N LEU A 17 41.08 -10.46 24.27
CA LEU A 17 42.05 -10.57 23.19
C LEU A 17 41.66 -11.76 22.31
N ILE A 18 41.50 -11.57 21.00
CA ILE A 18 41.69 -12.64 20.01
C ILE A 18 42.51 -12.08 18.84
N SER A 19 43.58 -12.81 18.52
CA SER A 19 44.59 -12.53 17.52
C SER A 19 44.29 -13.18 16.16
N VAL A 20 44.44 -12.38 15.10
CA VAL A 20 45.09 -12.66 13.79
C VAL A 20 44.65 -13.88 12.95
N SER A 21 44.13 -13.63 11.73
CA SER A 21 44.67 -14.23 10.50
C SER A 21 44.28 -13.42 9.25
N ALA A 22 45.25 -13.25 8.33
CA ALA A 22 45.16 -12.49 7.08
C ALA A 22 44.61 -13.34 5.90
N PRO A 23 44.12 -12.74 4.80
CA PRO A 23 43.47 -13.47 3.70
C PRO A 23 44.46 -13.99 2.64
N PRO A 24 44.16 -15.09 1.93
CA PRO A 24 44.91 -15.50 0.75
C PRO A 24 44.29 -14.96 -0.56
N THR A 25 45.18 -14.67 -1.51
CA THR A 25 44.96 -14.12 -2.85
C THR A 25 44.82 -15.21 -3.93
N SER A 26 43.75 -15.12 -4.76
CA SER A 26 43.63 -15.52 -6.20
C SER A 26 43.82 -17.02 -6.58
N PRO A 27 43.41 -17.56 -7.79
CA PRO A 27 43.35 -16.89 -9.10
C PRO A 27 42.23 -17.27 -10.11
N THR A 28 42.13 -16.40 -11.13
CA THR A 28 41.64 -16.53 -12.53
C THR A 28 41.06 -17.86 -13.05
N LEU A 29 39.91 -17.79 -13.75
CA LEU A 29 39.57 -18.69 -14.86
C LEU A 29 38.87 -17.96 -16.03
N PHE A 30 39.50 -18.11 -17.19
CA PHE A 30 39.05 -17.79 -18.55
C PHE A 30 37.75 -18.51 -18.92
N SER A 31 36.82 -17.86 -19.65
CA SER A 31 35.99 -18.58 -20.62
C SER A 31 35.75 -17.75 -21.88
N LYS A 32 35.96 -18.41 -23.02
CA LYS A 32 35.90 -17.90 -24.39
C LYS A 32 34.43 -17.70 -24.80
N ARG A 33 34.09 -16.54 -25.36
CA ARG A 33 32.85 -16.36 -26.15
C ARG A 33 33.15 -16.62 -27.62
N THR A 34 32.50 -17.65 -28.16
CA THR A 34 32.43 -17.97 -29.58
C THR A 34 31.35 -17.10 -30.23
N THR A 35 31.72 -16.36 -31.27
CA THR A 35 30.81 -15.62 -32.15
C THR A 35 30.23 -16.54 -33.22
N PHE A 36 28.92 -16.43 -33.48
CA PHE A 36 28.29 -16.91 -34.72
C PHE A 36 27.20 -15.91 -35.11
N SER A 37 27.43 -15.20 -36.21
CA SER A 37 26.44 -14.39 -36.92
C SER A 37 26.38 -14.88 -38.36
N TRP A 38 25.19 -15.27 -38.83
CA TRP A 38 24.93 -15.60 -40.23
C TRP A 38 24.27 -14.41 -40.93
N GLU A 39 24.87 -14.00 -42.05
CA GLU A 39 24.33 -13.08 -43.04
C GLU A 39 23.23 -13.74 -43.88
N GLY A 40 22.29 -12.94 -44.39
CA GLY A 40 21.20 -13.41 -45.24
C GLY A 40 20.42 -12.31 -45.96
N VAL A 41 21.13 -11.60 -46.84
CA VAL A 41 20.74 -11.05 -48.16
C VAL A 41 19.27 -10.63 -48.40
N SER A 42 19.07 -9.34 -48.64
CA SER A 42 17.94 -8.74 -49.35
C SER A 42 18.25 -8.54 -50.84
N GLY A 43 17.23 -8.65 -51.70
CA GLY A 43 17.32 -8.35 -53.13
C GLY A 43 15.94 -8.12 -53.75
N GLU A 44 15.69 -6.85 -54.11
CA GLU A 44 14.52 -6.34 -54.83
C GLU A 44 14.40 -6.87 -56.27
N VAL A 45 13.18 -6.90 -56.82
CA VAL A 45 12.92 -6.53 -58.22
C VAL A 45 11.62 -5.71 -58.32
N ARG A 46 11.72 -4.60 -59.05
CA ARG A 46 10.73 -3.55 -59.36
C ARG A 46 9.78 -3.91 -60.52
N SER A 47 8.81 -2.99 -60.70
CA SER A 47 8.07 -2.56 -61.93
C SER A 47 6.57 -2.85 -61.83
N ASP A 48 5.62 -2.00 -62.21
CA ASP A 48 5.59 -0.63 -62.71
C ASP A 48 4.16 -0.08 -62.48
N SER A 49 4.00 1.25 -62.47
CA SER A 49 2.73 2.00 -62.39
C SER A 49 1.95 1.95 -63.74
N PRO A 50 0.77 2.62 -63.98
CA PRO A 50 0.02 3.56 -63.14
C PRO A 50 -1.54 3.46 -63.17
N ALA A 51 -2.14 4.20 -62.23
CA ALA A 51 -3.40 4.99 -62.27
C ALA A 51 -4.67 4.45 -62.97
N ILE A 52 -5.82 4.56 -62.28
CA ILE A 52 -6.96 5.42 -62.66
C ILE A 52 -7.96 5.50 -61.49
N ASN A 53 -8.39 6.73 -61.23
CA ASN A 53 -9.32 7.18 -60.21
C ASN A 53 -10.74 7.20 -60.81
N ILE A 54 -11.76 6.60 -60.17
CA ILE A 54 -13.19 6.99 -60.26
C ILE A 54 -13.93 6.44 -59.01
N ARG A 55 -14.42 7.34 -58.16
CA ARG A 55 -15.66 7.16 -57.36
C ARG A 55 -16.82 7.58 -58.28
N PRO A 56 -18.06 7.00 -58.21
CA PRO A 56 -18.90 7.27 -57.03
C PRO A 56 -20.04 6.26 -56.69
N LYS A 57 -20.52 6.42 -55.44
CA LYS A 57 -21.91 6.40 -54.97
C LYS A 57 -22.82 5.17 -55.17
N THR A 58 -23.36 4.79 -54.00
CA THR A 58 -24.77 4.47 -53.66
C THR A 58 -25.32 3.06 -53.79
N ALA A 59 -26.19 2.78 -52.80
CA ALA A 59 -27.26 1.78 -52.71
C ALA A 59 -26.93 0.41 -52.08
N ARG A 60 -27.38 0.25 -50.82
CA ARG A 60 -27.89 -1.02 -50.27
C ARG A 60 -29.16 -1.43 -51.06
N PRO A 61 -29.52 -2.72 -51.21
CA PRO A 61 -30.21 -3.42 -50.13
C PRO A 61 -29.86 -4.92 -49.97
N ALA A 62 -30.39 -5.45 -48.86
CA ALA A 62 -30.27 -6.80 -48.34
C ALA A 62 -30.76 -7.91 -49.28
N THR A 63 -30.24 -9.12 -49.12
CA THR A 63 -30.96 -10.27 -48.51
C THR A 63 -30.11 -11.55 -48.52
N ARG A 64 -30.26 -12.32 -47.44
CA ARG A 64 -30.12 -13.79 -47.25
C ARG A 64 -29.26 -14.56 -48.28
N THR A 65 -28.37 -15.48 -47.90
CA THR A 65 -28.69 -16.76 -47.25
C THR A 65 -27.38 -17.60 -47.16
N THR A 66 -27.37 -18.60 -46.28
CA THR A 66 -26.53 -19.83 -46.30
C THR A 66 -25.12 -19.78 -45.73
N ALA A 67 -24.97 -20.54 -44.65
CA ALA A 67 -23.74 -20.93 -43.99
C ALA A 67 -22.89 -21.88 -44.84
N LYS A 68 -21.56 -21.80 -44.70
CA LYS A 68 -20.61 -22.91 -44.76
C LYS A 68 -19.36 -22.62 -43.90
N PRO A 69 -18.65 -23.66 -43.43
CA PRO A 69 -17.77 -23.63 -42.25
C PRO A 69 -16.27 -23.51 -42.59
N CYS A 70 -15.43 -23.51 -41.54
CA CYS A 70 -13.95 -23.49 -41.53
C CYS A 70 -13.30 -22.13 -41.86
N SER A 71 -12.20 -21.71 -41.24
CA SER A 71 -11.19 -22.44 -40.47
C SER A 71 -10.49 -21.51 -39.46
N ILE A 72 -10.08 -22.12 -38.36
CA ILE A 72 -9.05 -21.70 -37.41
C ILE A 72 -7.90 -20.95 -38.10
N THR A 73 -7.65 -19.71 -37.67
CA THR A 73 -6.34 -19.18 -37.24
C THR A 73 -6.49 -17.67 -37.06
N GLN A 74 -6.71 -17.22 -35.82
CA GLN A 74 -6.44 -15.84 -35.43
C GLN A 74 -5.69 -15.88 -34.11
N PHE A 75 -4.36 -15.78 -34.22
CA PHE A 75 -3.47 -15.41 -33.14
C PHE A 75 -3.91 -14.04 -32.64
N PHE A 76 -4.64 -14.01 -31.52
CA PHE A 76 -4.83 -12.81 -30.73
C PHE A 76 -3.59 -12.63 -29.85
N VAL A 77 -2.69 -11.76 -30.30
CA VAL A 77 -1.73 -11.08 -29.42
C VAL A 77 -2.57 -10.13 -28.57
N TRP A 78 -3.04 -10.60 -27.41
CA TRP A 78 -3.59 -9.73 -26.40
C TRP A 78 -2.42 -9.25 -25.53
N GLY A 79 -2.08 -7.97 -25.69
CA GLY A 79 -1.20 -7.28 -24.78
C GLY A 79 -1.77 -7.40 -23.38
N PHE A 80 -1.00 -8.03 -22.50
CA PHE A 80 -1.22 -8.02 -21.06
C PHE A 80 -1.15 -6.56 -20.60
N LEU A 81 -2.30 -5.91 -20.46
CA LEU A 81 -2.42 -4.76 -19.57
C LEU A 81 -2.36 -5.35 -18.17
N PHE A 82 -1.18 -5.25 -17.55
CA PHE A 82 -0.92 -5.65 -16.18
C PHE A 82 -1.76 -4.74 -15.28
N VAL A 83 -2.96 -5.17 -14.93
CA VAL A 83 -3.76 -4.54 -13.88
C VAL A 83 -3.05 -4.91 -12.59
N ARG A 84 -2.15 -4.04 -12.10
CA ARG A 84 -1.73 -4.07 -10.70
C ARG A 84 -3.01 -4.06 -9.87
N GLY A 85 -3.26 -5.12 -9.11
CA GLY A 85 -4.26 -5.06 -8.04
C GLY A 85 -3.89 -3.88 -7.16
N LEU A 86 -4.89 -3.11 -6.72
CA LEU A 86 -4.65 -2.00 -5.79
C LEU A 86 -4.10 -2.58 -4.48
N SER A 87 -2.78 -2.64 -4.33
CA SER A 87 -2.13 -2.82 -3.04
C SER A 87 -2.29 -1.51 -2.28
N ILE A 88 -2.97 -1.57 -1.14
CA ILE A 88 -3.28 -0.41 -0.29
C ILE A 88 -2.20 -0.25 0.80
N CYS A 89 -1.07 -0.96 0.68
CA CYS A 89 0.05 -0.92 1.61
C CYS A 89 1.37 -0.89 0.85
N MET A 90 2.40 -0.36 1.49
CA MET A 90 3.78 -0.40 1.01
C MET A 90 4.16 -1.81 0.54
N GLU A 91 4.73 -1.93 -0.66
CA GLU A 91 5.18 -3.21 -1.20
C GLU A 91 6.70 -3.36 -1.09
N ILE A 92 7.17 -4.37 -0.38
CA ILE A 92 8.59 -4.75 -0.37
C ILE A 92 8.83 -5.81 -1.44
N ILE A 93 9.31 -5.37 -2.60
CA ILE A 93 9.56 -6.20 -3.77
C ILE A 93 10.64 -7.24 -3.45
N LYS A 94 11.77 -6.78 -2.92
CA LYS A 94 12.92 -7.60 -2.54
C LYS A 94 13.58 -7.02 -1.31
N SER A 95 13.98 -7.86 -0.37
CA SER A 95 14.71 -7.43 0.80
C SER A 95 15.69 -8.52 1.25
N SER A 96 16.81 -8.10 1.84
CA SER A 96 17.82 -8.96 2.43
C SER A 96 18.40 -8.25 3.64
N ARG A 97 18.12 -8.77 4.84
CA ARG A 97 18.61 -8.17 6.08
C ARG A 97 20.13 -8.29 6.20
N GLU A 98 20.68 -9.43 5.78
CA GLU A 98 22.12 -9.69 5.81
C GLU A 98 22.90 -8.74 4.89
N ASP A 99 22.33 -8.42 3.72
CA ASP A 99 22.93 -7.47 2.77
C ASP A 99 22.57 -6.00 3.08
N GLY A 100 21.76 -5.75 4.11
CA GLY A 100 21.25 -4.42 4.43
C GLY A 100 20.41 -3.80 3.31
N TYR A 101 19.71 -4.61 2.50
CA TYR A 101 19.07 -4.18 1.26
C TYR A 101 17.54 -4.26 1.32
N ALA A 102 16.86 -3.24 0.81
CA ALA A 102 15.44 -3.30 0.50
C ALA A 102 15.10 -2.56 -0.80
N ARG A 103 14.18 -3.12 -1.59
CA ARG A 103 13.53 -2.48 -2.73
C ARG A 103 12.05 -2.32 -2.42
N ILE A 104 11.59 -1.07 -2.41
CA ILE A 104 10.30 -0.67 -1.87
C ILE A 104 9.51 0.05 -2.97
N SER A 105 8.23 -0.30 -3.13
CA SER A 105 7.22 0.48 -3.86
C SER A 105 6.39 1.26 -2.85
N LEU A 106 6.26 2.56 -3.07
CA LEU A 106 5.43 3.45 -2.26
C LEU A 106 4.04 3.48 -2.88
N GLU A 107 3.00 3.09 -2.14
CA GLU A 107 1.62 3.09 -2.64
C GLU A 107 0.85 4.29 -2.09
N ASN A 108 1.12 4.71 -0.85
CA ASN A 108 0.38 5.76 -0.14
C ASN A 108 1.28 6.82 0.53
N ARG A 109 0.67 7.91 1.03
CA ARG A 109 1.37 8.95 1.81
C ARG A 109 1.92 8.47 3.13
N ASP A 110 1.23 7.51 3.74
CA ASP A 110 1.65 6.90 5.00
C ASP A 110 3.03 6.24 4.82
N ASP A 111 3.26 5.59 3.67
CA ASP A 111 4.56 5.01 3.30
C ASP A 111 5.67 6.07 3.21
N LEU A 112 5.38 7.26 2.63
CA LEU A 112 6.34 8.37 2.57
C LEU A 112 6.73 8.86 3.98
N TRP A 113 5.77 8.90 4.90
CA TRP A 113 6.02 9.25 6.29
C TRP A 113 6.86 8.19 7.01
N TYR A 114 6.61 6.90 6.77
CA TYR A 114 7.45 5.83 7.28
C TYR A 114 8.88 5.93 6.74
N MET A 115 9.04 6.18 5.43
CA MET A 115 10.35 6.30 4.81
C MET A 115 11.15 7.51 5.30
N LYS A 116 10.48 8.58 5.70
CA LYS A 116 11.14 9.74 6.33
C LYS A 116 11.91 9.33 7.59
N ASP A 117 11.34 8.44 8.39
CA ASP A 117 11.94 7.99 9.66
C ASP A 117 12.93 6.83 9.44
N LEU A 118 12.79 6.06 8.35
CA LEU A 118 13.69 4.96 7.99
C LEU A 118 14.98 5.45 7.31
N VAL A 119 14.88 6.37 6.35
CA VAL A 119 16.01 6.86 5.55
C VAL A 119 16.81 7.88 6.35
N ALA A 120 18.05 7.54 6.68
CA ALA A 120 18.93 8.35 7.49
C ALA A 120 20.17 8.83 6.71
N GLU A 121 20.89 9.79 7.29
CA GLU A 121 22.19 10.23 6.79
C GLU A 121 23.18 9.05 6.75
N GLY A 122 23.91 8.92 5.64
CA GLY A 122 24.88 7.86 5.40
C GLY A 122 24.33 6.64 4.66
N ASP A 123 23.01 6.48 4.58
CA ASP A 123 22.37 5.41 3.81
C ASP A 123 22.60 5.62 2.30
N GLU A 124 22.51 4.55 1.50
CA GLU A 124 22.56 4.66 0.04
C GLU A 124 21.19 4.40 -0.56
N VAL A 125 20.69 5.34 -1.37
CA VAL A 125 19.39 5.26 -2.02
C VAL A 125 19.57 5.27 -3.53
N ARG A 126 18.95 4.31 -4.23
CA ARG A 126 18.95 4.23 -5.69
C ARG A 126 17.53 4.33 -6.22
N ALA A 127 17.31 5.26 -7.14
CA ALA A 127 16.01 5.46 -7.77
C ALA A 127 16.15 5.85 -9.24
N LEU A 128 15.06 5.69 -10.00
CA LEU A 128 14.96 6.21 -11.37
C LEU A 128 14.73 7.72 -11.33
N THR A 129 15.54 8.46 -12.07
CA THR A 129 15.44 9.91 -12.18
C THR A 129 15.77 10.37 -13.61
N GLN A 130 15.58 11.65 -13.89
CA GLN A 130 15.99 12.27 -15.14
C GLN A 130 17.16 13.20 -14.89
N ARG A 131 18.22 13.02 -15.68
CA ARG A 131 19.41 13.88 -15.61
C ARG A 131 19.89 14.26 -17.01
N THR A 132 20.47 15.45 -17.12
CA THR A 132 21.04 15.94 -18.38
C THR A 132 22.31 15.13 -18.68
N LYS A 133 22.48 14.70 -19.93
CA LYS A 133 23.72 14.09 -20.39
C LYS A 133 24.87 15.10 -20.33
N LEU A 134 26.11 14.62 -20.27
CA LEU A 134 27.32 15.45 -20.36
C LEU A 134 27.34 16.37 -21.60
N ASP A 135 26.72 15.94 -22.71
CA ASP A 135 26.57 16.73 -23.94
C ASP A 135 25.58 17.92 -23.82
N GLY A 136 24.88 18.05 -22.68
CA GLY A 136 24.04 19.21 -22.32
C GLY A 136 22.70 19.34 -23.06
N ARG A 137 22.43 18.50 -24.06
CA ARG A 137 21.28 18.68 -25.00
C ARG A 137 20.05 17.84 -24.68
N GLU A 138 20.20 16.74 -23.95
CA GLU A 138 19.12 15.77 -23.73
C GLU A 138 19.07 15.32 -22.27
N LYS A 139 17.84 15.22 -21.75
CA LYS A 139 17.59 14.52 -20.48
C LYS A 139 17.44 13.03 -20.76
N LYS A 140 18.18 12.21 -20.03
CA LYS A 140 18.10 10.75 -20.06
C LYS A 140 17.48 10.28 -18.74
N THR A 141 16.54 9.34 -18.82
CA THR A 141 16.09 8.61 -17.63
C THR A 141 17.19 7.62 -17.25
N CYS A 142 17.69 7.71 -16.03
CA CYS A 142 18.77 6.85 -15.51
C CYS A 142 18.50 6.46 -14.06
N LYS A 143 19.01 5.29 -13.66
CA LYS A 143 19.14 4.94 -12.24
C LYS A 143 20.41 5.58 -11.70
N LEU A 144 20.29 6.30 -10.60
CA LEU A 144 21.42 6.86 -9.86
C LEU A 144 21.39 6.30 -8.44
N THR A 145 22.56 6.10 -7.84
CA THR A 145 22.72 5.82 -6.42
C THR A 145 23.25 7.09 -5.74
N VAL A 146 22.61 7.51 -4.65
CA VAL A 146 22.97 8.67 -3.86
C VAL A 146 23.23 8.24 -2.43
N ARG A 147 24.35 8.71 -1.86
CA ARG A 147 24.60 8.63 -0.42
C ARG A 147 23.88 9.79 0.27
N VAL A 148 22.94 9.47 1.14
CA VAL A 148 22.03 10.42 1.76
C VAL A 148 22.79 11.35 2.70
N GLU A 149 22.64 12.66 2.51
CA GLU A 149 23.08 13.68 3.45
C GLU A 149 21.89 14.31 4.20
N LYS A 150 20.76 14.47 3.52
CA LYS A 150 19.59 15.13 4.09
C LYS A 150 18.28 14.58 3.52
N THR A 151 17.32 14.39 4.40
CA THR A 151 15.92 14.11 4.06
C THR A 151 15.02 15.28 4.43
N GLU A 152 14.10 15.66 3.55
CA GLU A 152 13.05 16.66 3.82
C GLU A 152 11.70 16.09 3.41
N TYR A 153 10.77 16.02 4.36
CA TYR A 153 9.42 15.55 4.11
C TYR A 153 8.47 16.72 3.83
N GLN A 154 7.69 16.58 2.76
CA GLN A 154 6.58 17.44 2.39
C GLN A 154 5.32 16.56 2.29
N GLU A 155 4.12 17.17 2.29
CA GLU A 155 2.85 16.41 2.33
C GLU A 155 2.67 15.39 1.19
N ASP A 156 3.34 15.59 0.05
CA ASP A 156 3.19 14.78 -1.16
C ASP A 156 4.49 14.09 -1.62
N ARG A 157 5.63 14.34 -0.93
CA ARG A 157 6.93 13.80 -1.36
C ARG A 157 7.97 13.77 -0.25
N LEU A 158 8.86 12.79 -0.32
CA LEU A 158 10.10 12.74 0.47
C LEU A 158 11.29 13.12 -0.41
N ARG A 159 11.94 14.24 -0.06
CA ARG A 159 13.13 14.74 -0.75
C ARG A 159 14.37 14.13 -0.10
N VAL A 160 15.12 13.34 -0.86
CA VAL A 160 16.36 12.72 -0.40
C VAL A 160 17.52 13.34 -1.17
N THR A 161 18.33 14.14 -0.49
CA THR A 161 19.48 14.85 -1.08
C THR A 161 20.79 14.23 -0.65
N GLY A 162 21.72 14.13 -1.58
CA GLY A 162 23.07 13.68 -1.27
C GLY A 162 23.98 13.60 -2.49
N GLU A 163 25.18 13.07 -2.27
CA GLU A 163 26.20 12.89 -3.30
C GLU A 163 25.97 11.61 -4.11
N ILE A 164 26.16 11.68 -5.42
CA ILE A 164 26.03 10.52 -6.31
C ILE A 164 27.24 9.62 -6.15
N THR A 165 27.03 8.40 -5.67
CA THR A 165 28.08 7.38 -5.57
C THR A 165 28.18 6.53 -6.83
N GLU A 166 27.06 6.29 -7.51
CA GLU A 166 27.03 5.50 -8.74
C GLU A 166 26.06 6.10 -9.77
N ALA A 167 26.50 6.13 -11.03
CA ALA A 167 25.70 6.60 -12.16
C ALA A 167 26.00 5.78 -13.41
N VAL A 168 25.07 5.78 -14.36
CA VAL A 168 25.32 5.28 -15.71
C VAL A 168 26.34 6.20 -16.40
N GLU A 169 27.22 5.63 -17.22
CA GLU A 169 28.12 6.39 -18.10
C GLU A 169 27.31 7.44 -18.92
N ASP A 170 27.90 8.62 -19.12
CA ASP A 170 27.33 9.83 -19.78
C ASP A 170 26.51 10.81 -18.91
N VAL A 171 26.61 10.74 -17.58
CA VAL A 171 25.86 11.62 -16.67
C VAL A 171 26.79 12.39 -15.73
N GLU A 172 26.51 13.68 -15.49
CA GLU A 172 27.29 14.51 -14.56
C GLU A 172 27.26 13.96 -13.14
N LEU A 173 28.43 13.78 -12.52
CA LEU A 173 28.57 13.46 -11.09
C LEU A 173 28.45 14.72 -10.22
N GLY A 174 28.16 14.55 -8.93
CA GLY A 174 27.95 15.64 -7.97
C GLY A 174 26.76 15.34 -7.08
N TYR A 175 25.95 16.36 -6.79
CA TYR A 175 24.77 16.21 -5.94
C TYR A 175 23.51 15.85 -6.74
N HIS A 176 22.59 15.16 -6.09
CA HIS A 176 21.24 14.95 -6.59
C HIS A 176 20.22 14.94 -5.46
N THR A 177 18.99 15.34 -5.79
CA THR A 177 17.85 15.23 -4.88
C THR A 177 16.79 14.35 -5.55
N PHE A 178 16.51 13.19 -4.96
CA PHE A 178 15.36 12.38 -5.34
C PHE A 178 14.08 12.94 -4.72
N ASN A 179 13.01 12.99 -5.51
CA ASN A 179 11.65 13.21 -5.01
C ASN A 179 10.92 11.87 -5.06
N LEU A 180 10.93 11.16 -3.94
CA LEU A 180 10.12 9.96 -3.75
C LEU A 180 8.67 10.40 -3.57
N GLU A 181 7.79 9.82 -4.38
CA GLU A 181 6.36 10.13 -4.47
C GLU A 181 5.59 8.80 -4.50
N GLU A 182 4.27 8.85 -4.33
CA GLU A 182 3.38 7.68 -4.51
C GLU A 182 3.62 7.01 -5.88
N GLU A 183 3.39 5.70 -5.95
CA GLU A 183 3.58 4.81 -7.11
C GLU A 183 5.03 4.70 -7.64
N LYS A 184 6.02 5.21 -6.89
CA LYS A 184 7.43 5.09 -7.25
C LYS A 184 8.14 4.00 -6.45
N GLU A 185 9.06 3.35 -7.13
CA GLU A 185 9.97 2.37 -6.55
C GLU A 185 11.35 2.98 -6.29
N PHE A 186 11.95 2.63 -5.16
CA PHE A 186 13.36 2.91 -4.87
C PHE A 186 14.02 1.73 -4.16
N GLU A 187 15.34 1.72 -4.19
CA GLU A 187 16.19 0.75 -3.52
C GLU A 187 16.99 1.48 -2.42
N ILE A 188 17.14 0.86 -1.25
CA ILE A 188 17.90 1.39 -0.12
C ILE A 188 18.90 0.33 0.37
N TRP A 189 20.11 0.78 0.67
CA TRP A 189 21.12 0.05 1.42
C TRP A 189 21.37 0.74 2.75
N LYS A 190 21.13 0.03 3.84
CA LYS A 190 21.21 0.48 5.23
C LYS A 190 21.60 -0.69 6.12
N ASP A 191 22.39 -0.42 7.16
CA ASP A 191 22.57 -1.38 8.26
C ASP A 191 21.33 -1.33 9.18
N PHE A 192 20.29 -2.08 8.81
CA PHE A 192 19.01 -2.07 9.52
C PHE A 192 19.16 -2.63 10.94
N THR A 193 18.73 -1.84 11.92
CA THR A 193 18.49 -2.38 13.26
C THR A 193 17.31 -3.35 13.26
N ASP A 194 17.25 -4.23 14.27
CA ASP A 194 16.14 -5.18 14.46
C ASP A 194 14.78 -4.47 14.46
N GLU A 195 14.69 -3.33 15.14
CA GLU A 195 13.47 -2.52 15.25
C GLU A 195 13.08 -1.88 13.92
N GLU A 196 14.03 -1.33 13.17
CA GLU A 196 13.75 -0.76 11.84
C GLU A 196 13.30 -1.83 10.85
N TRP A 197 13.92 -3.02 10.90
CA TRP A 197 13.54 -4.13 10.04
C TRP A 197 12.15 -4.66 10.37
N GLU A 198 11.82 -4.80 11.65
CA GLU A 198 10.50 -5.23 12.10
C GLU A 198 9.44 -4.21 11.69
N ARG A 199 9.68 -2.91 11.91
CA ARG A 199 8.79 -1.83 11.47
C ARG A 199 8.59 -1.80 9.95
N LEU A 200 9.65 -2.01 9.18
CA LEU A 200 9.58 -2.08 7.72
C LEU A 200 8.67 -3.23 7.27
N MET A 201 8.77 -4.40 7.91
CA MET A 201 7.90 -5.55 7.62
C MET A 201 6.45 -5.34 8.08
N GLU A 202 6.24 -4.71 9.23
CA GLU A 202 4.90 -4.34 9.72
C GLU A 202 4.19 -3.37 8.78
N ALA A 203 4.90 -2.39 8.24
CA ALA A 203 4.35 -1.44 7.27
C ALA A 203 3.91 -2.12 5.95
N GLN A 204 4.43 -3.31 5.64
CA GLN A 204 3.95 -4.13 4.52
C GLN A 204 2.67 -4.93 4.86
N GLU A 205 2.37 -5.13 6.14
CA GLU A 205 1.24 -5.93 6.64
C GLU A 205 -0.01 -5.08 6.93
N ASN A 206 0.20 -3.84 7.39
CA ASN A 206 -0.90 -2.98 7.81
C ASN A 206 -1.53 -2.26 6.62
N LYS A 207 -2.85 -2.39 6.47
CA LYS A 207 -3.62 -1.53 5.59
C LYS A 207 -3.66 -0.12 6.16
N ALA A 208 -3.39 0.88 5.33
CA ALA A 208 -3.64 2.27 5.68
C ALA A 208 -5.15 2.51 5.78
N TYR A 209 -5.65 2.85 6.97
CA TYR A 209 -7.06 3.18 7.17
C TYR A 209 -7.28 4.69 7.16
N LYS A 210 -8.27 5.12 6.41
CA LYS A 210 -8.71 6.51 6.35
C LYS A 210 -9.98 6.70 7.17
N VAL A 211 -9.82 7.33 8.33
CA VAL A 211 -10.91 7.51 9.31
C VAL A 211 -11.34 8.97 9.39
N LEU A 212 -12.63 9.22 9.17
CA LEU A 212 -13.22 10.55 9.31
C LEU A 212 -13.68 10.78 10.75
N PHE A 213 -13.15 11.79 11.41
CA PHE A 213 -13.66 12.28 12.69
C PHE A 213 -14.63 13.44 12.46
N CYS A 214 -15.80 13.37 13.08
CA CYS A 214 -16.75 14.46 13.16
C CYS A 214 -16.99 14.78 14.64
N LEU A 215 -16.48 15.90 15.11
CA LEU A 215 -16.67 16.37 16.48
C LEU A 215 -17.79 17.38 16.52
N VAL A 216 -18.88 17.07 17.23
CA VAL A 216 -20.11 17.85 17.23
C VAL A 216 -20.43 18.36 18.63
N GLU A 217 -20.64 19.66 18.72
CA GLU A 217 -21.28 20.36 19.83
C GLU A 217 -22.49 21.14 19.31
N LYS A 218 -23.25 21.74 20.24
CA LYS A 218 -24.40 22.57 19.89
C LYS A 218 -23.94 23.77 19.06
N GLY A 219 -24.20 23.72 17.75
CA GLY A 219 -23.93 24.82 16.82
C GLY A 219 -22.53 24.82 16.24
N GLU A 220 -21.71 23.80 16.53
CA GLU A 220 -20.39 23.66 15.93
C GLU A 220 -20.11 22.19 15.62
N ALA A 221 -19.62 21.91 14.42
CA ALA A 221 -19.11 20.62 14.02
C ALA A 221 -17.81 20.77 13.25
N ASN A 222 -16.75 20.10 13.71
CA ASN A 222 -15.46 20.08 13.04
C ASN A 222 -15.20 18.70 12.45
N LEU A 223 -14.75 18.64 11.20
CA LEU A 223 -14.45 17.41 10.50
C LEU A 223 -12.96 17.30 10.18
N TYR A 224 -12.38 16.17 10.55
CA TYR A 224 -10.98 15.86 10.36
C TYR A 224 -10.83 14.49 9.71
N VAL A 225 -9.89 14.35 8.79
CA VAL A 225 -9.47 13.05 8.27
C VAL A 225 -8.20 12.65 9.01
N VAL A 226 -8.18 11.44 9.56
CA VAL A 226 -7.02 10.87 10.22
C VAL A 226 -6.55 9.66 9.42
N GLU A 227 -5.31 9.76 8.98
CA GLU A 227 -4.51 8.74 8.29
C GLU A 227 -3.28 8.44 9.19
N GLU A 228 -2.48 7.41 8.89
CA GLU A 228 -1.28 7.13 9.73
C GLU A 228 -0.24 8.24 9.59
N SER A 229 -0.14 8.88 8.41
CA SER A 229 0.73 10.04 8.15
C SER A 229 0.32 11.30 8.90
N GLY A 230 -0.92 11.37 9.40
CA GLY A 230 -1.36 12.49 10.23
C GLY A 230 -2.82 12.90 10.05
N ILE A 231 -3.09 14.15 10.45
CA ILE A 231 -4.43 14.71 10.59
C ILE A 231 -4.61 15.83 9.56
N LYS A 232 -5.68 15.75 8.76
CA LYS A 232 -6.07 16.78 7.79
C LYS A 232 -7.39 17.43 8.18
N ASP A 233 -7.43 18.76 8.19
CA ASP A 233 -8.64 19.54 8.43
C ASP A 233 -9.50 19.53 7.16
N LEU A 234 -10.74 19.00 7.24
CA LEU A 234 -11.59 18.85 6.05
C LEU A 234 -12.60 19.98 5.91
N SER A 235 -13.36 20.26 6.98
CA SER A 235 -14.40 21.27 6.97
C SER A 235 -14.90 21.58 8.38
N ASP A 236 -15.35 22.81 8.59
CA ASP A 236 -16.04 23.23 9.79
C ASP A 236 -17.46 23.72 9.45
N VAL A 237 -18.43 23.36 10.29
CA VAL A 237 -19.81 23.84 10.22
C VAL A 237 -20.11 24.56 11.53
N ALA A 238 -20.38 25.86 11.47
CA ALA A 238 -20.71 26.66 12.64
C ALA A 238 -22.04 27.41 12.40
N GLU A 239 -22.95 27.31 13.36
CA GLU A 239 -24.24 27.99 13.38
C GLU A 239 -24.54 28.49 14.79
N ASN A 240 -24.95 29.76 14.91
CA ASN A 240 -25.27 30.34 16.20
C ASN A 240 -26.65 29.85 16.67
N ILE A 241 -26.68 28.87 17.58
CA ILE A 241 -27.93 28.32 18.13
C ILE A 241 -28.30 29.03 19.44
N PRO A 242 -29.38 29.84 19.49
CA PRO A 242 -29.84 30.56 20.67
C PRO A 242 -29.99 29.66 21.91
N GLY A 243 -29.75 30.24 23.09
CA GLY A 243 -29.95 29.58 24.38
C GLY A 243 -31.42 29.26 24.68
N LYS A 244 -31.68 28.35 25.63
CA LYS A 244 -33.03 27.88 26.01
C LYS A 244 -34.00 28.98 26.51
N MET A 245 -33.51 30.21 26.69
CA MET A 245 -34.31 31.36 27.11
C MET A 245 -34.97 32.12 25.94
N TYR A 246 -34.65 31.79 24.69
CA TYR A 246 -35.22 32.46 23.51
C TYR A 246 -36.33 31.61 22.86
N PRO A 247 -37.51 32.18 22.56
CA PRO A 247 -38.70 31.45 22.11
C PRO A 247 -38.64 30.90 20.67
N ASP A 248 -37.66 31.30 19.86
CA ASP A 248 -37.48 30.79 18.49
C ASP A 248 -36.77 29.42 18.46
N GLN A 249 -37.53 28.37 18.78
CA GLN A 249 -37.08 26.96 18.77
C GLN A 249 -36.86 26.35 17.36
N LYS A 250 -36.85 27.14 16.29
CA LYS A 250 -36.62 26.62 14.92
C LYS A 250 -35.15 26.43 14.53
N SER A 251 -34.19 26.86 15.34
CA SER A 251 -32.82 27.18 14.93
C SER A 251 -31.76 26.08 15.06
N GLY A 252 -32.12 24.85 15.42
CA GLY A 252 -31.16 23.74 15.51
C GLY A 252 -31.25 22.70 14.39
N LYS A 253 -32.40 22.57 13.73
CA LYS A 253 -32.61 21.54 12.70
C LYS A 253 -31.76 21.78 11.45
N ASP A 254 -31.56 23.05 11.09
CA ASP A 254 -30.77 23.43 9.93
C ASP A 254 -29.30 23.04 10.14
N PHE A 255 -28.75 23.28 11.33
CA PHE A 255 -27.42 22.81 11.74
C PHE A 255 -27.25 21.30 11.53
N TYR A 256 -28.09 20.46 12.16
CA TYR A 256 -27.94 19.00 12.04
C TYR A 256 -28.12 18.52 10.59
N ASN A 257 -29.02 19.15 9.83
CA ASN A 257 -29.19 18.83 8.40
C ASN A 257 -27.95 19.20 7.58
N GLN A 258 -27.27 20.31 7.89
CA GLN A 258 -26.01 20.69 7.26
C GLN A 258 -24.91 19.70 7.61
N VAL A 259 -24.75 19.36 8.89
CA VAL A 259 -23.76 18.37 9.36
C VAL A 259 -23.99 17.04 8.66
N ASN A 260 -25.23 16.56 8.59
CA ASN A 260 -25.56 15.31 7.89
C ASN A 260 -25.22 15.36 6.39
N LYS A 261 -25.48 16.49 5.72
CA LYS A 261 -25.12 16.64 4.29
C LYS A 261 -23.61 16.57 4.07
N VAL A 262 -22.84 17.23 4.94
CA VAL A 262 -21.38 17.21 4.88
C VAL A 262 -20.87 15.79 5.17
N LEU A 263 -21.37 15.16 6.25
CA LEU A 263 -20.97 13.82 6.65
C LEU A 263 -21.31 12.76 5.59
N ASN A 264 -22.49 12.83 4.98
CA ASN A 264 -22.90 11.94 3.88
C ASN A 264 -22.02 12.09 2.62
N ARG A 265 -21.43 13.27 2.39
CA ARG A 265 -20.51 13.50 1.28
C ARG A 265 -19.13 12.96 1.63
N SER A 266 -18.63 13.34 2.80
CA SER A 266 -17.26 13.05 3.21
C SER A 266 -17.03 11.58 3.58
N ALA A 267 -18.05 10.89 4.10
CA ALA A 267 -17.94 9.50 4.53
C ALA A 267 -17.87 8.47 3.38
N LYS A 268 -18.09 8.89 2.12
CA LYS A 268 -18.08 7.97 0.97
C LYS A 268 -16.68 7.45 0.67
N ASP A 269 -15.69 8.33 0.76
CA ASP A 269 -14.29 8.03 0.43
C ASP A 269 -13.49 7.59 1.67
N MET A 270 -14.19 7.17 2.73
CA MET A 270 -13.61 6.84 4.04
C MET A 270 -14.01 5.42 4.42
N ASP A 271 -13.09 4.73 5.08
CA ASP A 271 -13.31 3.37 5.55
C ASP A 271 -14.30 3.36 6.71
N LYS A 272 -14.10 4.28 7.66
CA LYS A 272 -14.92 4.42 8.87
C LYS A 272 -15.06 5.88 9.29
N VAL A 273 -16.07 6.14 10.12
CA VAL A 273 -16.37 7.46 10.66
C VAL A 273 -16.45 7.38 12.19
N ILE A 274 -15.78 8.29 12.88
CA ILE A 274 -15.92 8.48 14.33
C ILE A 274 -16.74 9.74 14.55
N LEU A 275 -17.94 9.58 15.10
CA LEU A 275 -18.78 10.69 15.51
C LEU A 275 -18.59 10.92 17.02
N ALA A 276 -17.91 12.01 17.33
CA ALA A 276 -17.51 12.38 18.67
C ALA A 276 -18.18 13.69 19.12
N GLY A 277 -18.25 13.91 20.43
CA GLY A 277 -18.76 15.17 20.96
C GLY A 277 -19.26 15.08 22.40
N PRO A 278 -19.32 16.22 23.11
CA PRO A 278 -19.84 16.26 24.47
C PRO A 278 -21.36 16.03 24.50
N GLY A 279 -21.81 15.27 25.50
CA GLY A 279 -23.23 15.06 25.77
C GLY A 279 -23.99 14.34 24.65
N HIS A 280 -25.19 14.81 24.35
CA HIS A 280 -26.16 14.10 23.49
C HIS A 280 -26.21 14.62 22.04
N GLU A 281 -25.40 15.61 21.68
CA GLU A 281 -25.45 16.26 20.37
C GLU A 281 -25.07 15.29 19.24
N LYS A 282 -24.02 14.49 19.44
CA LYS A 282 -23.64 13.39 18.53
C LYS A 282 -24.77 12.38 18.29
N ASN A 283 -25.57 12.07 19.30
CA ASN A 283 -26.67 11.10 19.17
C ASN A 283 -27.80 11.66 18.28
N LYS A 284 -28.05 12.97 18.31
CA LYS A 284 -29.04 13.62 17.44
C LYS A 284 -28.60 13.56 15.98
N VAL A 285 -27.31 13.82 15.72
CA VAL A 285 -26.72 13.67 14.38
C VAL A 285 -26.84 12.21 13.94
N TYR A 286 -26.36 11.26 14.74
CA TYR A 286 -26.42 9.82 14.44
C TYR A 286 -27.81 9.31 14.07
N ASN A 287 -28.83 9.68 14.87
CA ASN A 287 -30.21 9.24 14.65
C ASN A 287 -30.83 9.80 13.35
N ALA A 288 -30.30 10.91 12.85
CA ALA A 288 -30.79 11.57 11.63
C ALA A 288 -30.04 11.10 10.36
N LEU A 289 -29.08 10.19 10.48
CA LEU A 289 -28.34 9.60 9.35
C LEU A 289 -29.07 8.40 8.76
N SER A 290 -28.73 8.06 7.51
CA SER A 290 -29.18 6.84 6.85
C SER A 290 -28.56 5.60 7.50
N ASP A 291 -29.28 4.47 7.48
CA ASP A 291 -28.84 3.24 8.13
C ASP A 291 -27.51 2.71 7.56
N ASP A 292 -27.30 2.83 6.24
CA ASP A 292 -26.03 2.48 5.59
C ASP A 292 -24.81 3.21 6.17
N LEU A 293 -24.98 4.46 6.62
CA LEU A 293 -23.89 5.23 7.22
C LEU A 293 -23.72 4.94 8.70
N LYS A 294 -24.79 4.54 9.39
CA LYS A 294 -24.72 4.16 10.80
C LYS A 294 -23.82 2.94 11.02
N GLU A 295 -23.78 2.00 10.07
CA GLU A 295 -22.87 0.84 10.11
C GLU A 295 -21.39 1.24 10.03
N LYS A 296 -21.08 2.37 9.39
CA LYS A 296 -19.71 2.91 9.31
C LYS A 296 -19.35 3.80 10.50
N ILE A 297 -20.32 4.19 11.33
CA ILE A 297 -20.12 5.19 12.38
C ILE A 297 -19.87 4.53 13.73
N PHE A 298 -18.78 4.94 14.36
CA PHE A 298 -18.48 4.66 15.74
C PHE A 298 -18.74 5.91 16.60
N LEU A 299 -19.53 5.76 17.66
CA LEU A 299 -19.82 6.85 18.59
C LEU A 299 -18.73 6.92 19.66
N GLN A 300 -18.25 8.14 19.95
CA GLN A 300 -17.24 8.36 20.98
C GLN A 300 -17.58 9.59 21.84
N ASP A 301 -17.44 9.46 23.16
CA ASP A 301 -17.55 10.61 24.06
C ASP A 301 -16.23 11.39 24.10
N THR A 302 -16.34 12.72 24.01
CA THR A 302 -15.26 13.70 24.22
C THR A 302 -15.73 14.81 25.16
N SER A 303 -14.79 15.51 25.79
CA SER A 303 -15.08 16.64 26.66
C SER A 303 -15.28 17.95 25.89
N VAL A 304 -14.60 18.09 24.75
CA VAL A 304 -14.61 19.28 23.89
C VAL A 304 -14.66 18.89 22.42
N THR A 305 -14.88 19.87 21.55
CA THR A 305 -14.78 19.77 20.08
C THR A 305 -13.44 20.32 19.56
N GLY A 306 -13.31 20.46 18.24
CA GLY A 306 -12.09 20.91 17.58
C GLY A 306 -10.90 19.94 17.70
N LYS A 307 -9.70 20.45 17.42
CA LYS A 307 -8.45 19.67 17.47
C LYS A 307 -8.17 19.09 18.85
N THR A 308 -8.50 19.81 19.92
CA THR A 308 -8.33 19.32 21.29
C THR A 308 -9.20 18.09 21.55
N GLY A 309 -10.47 18.12 21.13
CA GLY A 309 -11.38 16.99 21.24
C GLY A 309 -10.95 15.81 20.38
N LEU A 310 -10.39 16.07 19.20
CA LEU A 310 -9.84 15.05 18.33
C LEU A 310 -8.68 14.30 19.00
N HIS A 311 -7.70 15.02 19.53
CA HIS A 311 -6.57 14.41 20.25
C HIS A 311 -7.03 13.65 21.50
N GLU A 312 -8.06 14.14 22.20
CA GLU A 312 -8.69 13.42 23.32
C GLU A 312 -9.29 12.08 22.87
N ALA A 313 -10.05 12.08 21.77
CA ALA A 313 -10.67 10.88 21.21
C ALA A 313 -9.62 9.85 20.78
N ILE A 314 -8.56 10.30 20.09
CA ILE A 314 -7.43 9.45 19.69
C ILE A 314 -6.74 8.86 20.92
N LYS A 315 -6.44 9.68 21.94
CA LYS A 315 -5.80 9.23 23.18
C LYS A 315 -6.65 8.22 23.97
N ARG A 316 -7.97 8.28 23.86
CA ARG A 316 -8.90 7.28 24.41
C ARG A 316 -8.98 5.98 23.60
N GLY A 317 -8.22 5.89 22.51
CA GLY A 317 -8.14 4.71 21.66
C GLY A 317 -9.31 4.59 20.68
N ALA A 318 -10.04 5.67 20.38
CA ALA A 318 -11.15 5.61 19.43
C ALA A 318 -10.68 5.16 18.04
N LEU A 319 -9.56 5.71 17.57
CA LEU A 319 -8.95 5.33 16.29
C LEU A 319 -8.58 3.84 16.27
N LYS A 320 -7.84 3.38 17.29
CA LYS A 320 -7.38 1.98 17.40
C LYS A 320 -8.56 1.00 17.35
N LYS A 321 -9.61 1.25 18.13
CA LYS A 321 -10.80 0.38 18.17
C LYS A 321 -11.51 0.31 16.82
N VAL A 322 -11.61 1.42 16.11
CA VAL A 322 -12.28 1.48 14.82
C VAL A 322 -11.47 0.75 13.75
N VAL A 323 -10.17 0.96 13.70
CA VAL A 323 -9.26 0.24 12.78
C VAL A 323 -9.31 -1.26 13.05
N GLU A 324 -9.17 -1.67 14.31
CA GLU A 324 -9.19 -3.08 14.72
C GLU A 324 -10.53 -3.75 14.38
N SER A 325 -11.66 -3.11 14.71
CA SER A 325 -12.99 -3.64 14.37
C SER A 325 -13.26 -3.70 12.86
N SER A 326 -12.75 -2.74 12.09
CA SER A 326 -12.87 -2.77 10.63
C SER A 326 -12.10 -3.95 10.06
N ARG A 327 -10.84 -4.12 10.47
CA ARG A 327 -10.00 -5.24 10.06
C ARG A 327 -10.67 -6.58 10.37
N ILE A 328 -11.11 -6.78 11.62
CA ILE A 328 -11.78 -8.01 12.06
C ILE A 328 -13.03 -8.27 11.23
N SER A 329 -13.83 -7.24 10.93
CA SER A 329 -15.05 -7.38 10.12
C SER A 329 -14.74 -7.82 8.70
N GLU A 330 -13.73 -7.23 8.05
CA GLU A 330 -13.30 -7.59 6.70
C GLU A 330 -12.75 -9.02 6.65
N GLU A 331 -11.85 -9.36 7.58
CA GLU A 331 -11.27 -10.70 7.68
C GLU A 331 -12.36 -11.76 7.94
N THR A 332 -13.28 -11.49 8.85
CA THR A 332 -14.40 -12.40 9.16
C THR A 332 -15.29 -12.63 7.94
N GLN A 333 -15.64 -11.57 7.21
CA GLN A 333 -16.49 -11.69 6.02
C GLN A 333 -15.86 -12.59 4.94
N GLU A 334 -14.55 -12.48 4.72
CA GLU A 334 -13.85 -13.29 3.72
C GLU A 334 -13.69 -14.74 4.16
N VAL A 335 -13.45 -14.98 5.46
CA VAL A 335 -13.43 -16.33 6.03
C VAL A 335 -14.82 -16.99 5.98
N GLU A 336 -15.89 -16.25 6.28
CA GLU A 336 -17.26 -16.79 6.19
C GLU A 336 -17.61 -17.20 4.76
N LYS A 337 -17.27 -16.37 3.76
CA LYS A 337 -17.42 -16.72 2.33
C LYS A 337 -16.66 -18.00 1.98
N PHE A 338 -15.44 -18.16 2.48
CA PHE A 338 -14.64 -19.36 2.26
C PHE A 338 -15.31 -20.59 2.88
N LEU A 339 -15.81 -20.49 4.12
CA LEU A 339 -16.47 -21.60 4.81
C LEU A 339 -17.79 -22.00 4.13
N ASP A 340 -18.55 -21.03 3.62
CA ASP A 340 -19.78 -21.29 2.88
C ASP A 340 -19.47 -21.98 1.54
N GLU A 341 -18.47 -21.51 0.78
CA GLU A 341 -18.04 -22.21 -0.44
C GLU A 341 -17.47 -23.60 -0.15
N LEU A 342 -16.77 -23.79 0.96
CA LEU A 342 -16.26 -25.10 1.36
C LEU A 342 -17.40 -26.07 1.69
N ARG A 343 -18.47 -25.59 2.34
CA ARG A 343 -19.66 -26.39 2.64
C ARG A 343 -20.37 -26.87 1.38
N ASP A 344 -20.39 -26.04 0.34
CA ASP A 344 -21.06 -26.33 -0.92
C ASP A 344 -20.15 -27.07 -1.93
N ASP A 345 -19.03 -27.66 -1.46
CA ASP A 345 -18.01 -28.32 -2.30
C ASP A 345 -17.53 -27.41 -3.46
N GLY A 346 -17.45 -26.11 -3.20
CA GLY A 346 -17.09 -25.06 -4.14
C GLY A 346 -15.63 -25.08 -4.59
N MET A 347 -15.22 -24.06 -5.34
CA MET A 347 -13.85 -23.92 -5.85
C MET A 347 -12.93 -23.34 -4.78
N VAL A 348 -12.78 -24.05 -3.65
CA VAL A 348 -11.91 -23.66 -2.54
C VAL A 348 -11.08 -24.85 -2.06
N ASP A 349 -9.93 -24.57 -1.46
CA ASP A 349 -9.08 -25.56 -0.81
C ASP A 349 -8.26 -24.91 0.33
N TYR A 350 -7.64 -25.70 1.21
CA TYR A 350 -6.92 -25.21 2.40
C TYR A 350 -5.73 -26.08 2.79
N GLY A 351 -4.79 -25.56 3.57
CA GLY A 351 -3.60 -26.29 4.01
C GLY A 351 -2.46 -26.28 2.99
N GLU A 352 -1.57 -27.27 3.06
CA GLU A 352 -0.32 -27.29 2.29
C GLU A 352 -0.53 -27.43 0.76
N GLN A 353 -1.63 -28.05 0.32
CA GLN A 353 -1.94 -28.17 -1.11
C GLN A 353 -2.17 -26.80 -1.79
N VAL A 354 -2.54 -25.77 -1.02
CA VAL A 354 -2.67 -24.40 -1.52
C VAL A 354 -1.34 -23.88 -2.07
N GLU A 355 -0.21 -24.31 -1.50
CA GLU A 355 1.12 -23.92 -2.00
C GLU A 355 1.33 -24.44 -3.43
N VAL A 356 0.96 -25.69 -3.70
CA VAL A 356 1.04 -26.29 -5.03
C VAL A 356 0.10 -25.58 -6.01
N TYR A 357 -1.12 -25.24 -5.59
CA TYR A 357 -2.05 -24.50 -6.45
C TYR A 357 -1.60 -23.09 -6.75
N ALA A 358 -0.89 -22.45 -5.82
CA ALA A 358 -0.26 -21.17 -6.04
C ALA A 358 0.86 -21.30 -7.09
N GLU A 359 1.69 -22.37 -7.04
CA GLU A 359 2.69 -22.62 -8.09
C GLU A 359 2.06 -22.79 -9.48
N LEU A 360 0.92 -23.48 -9.56
CA LEU A 360 0.19 -23.72 -10.80
C LEU A 360 -0.63 -22.51 -11.30
N GLY A 361 -0.74 -21.43 -10.52
CA GLY A 361 -1.56 -20.27 -10.87
C GLY A 361 -3.06 -20.52 -10.83
N ALA A 362 -3.49 -21.54 -10.08
CA ALA A 362 -4.89 -21.88 -9.88
C ALA A 362 -5.55 -20.99 -8.80
N VAL A 363 -4.78 -20.32 -7.94
CA VAL A 363 -5.32 -19.49 -6.85
C VAL A 363 -5.88 -18.17 -7.41
N LYS A 364 -7.15 -17.91 -7.10
CA LYS A 364 -7.84 -16.63 -7.34
C LYS A 364 -7.64 -15.67 -6.17
N LYS A 365 -7.86 -16.14 -4.95
CA LYS A 365 -7.75 -15.38 -3.71
C LYS A 365 -7.17 -16.26 -2.62
N LEU A 366 -6.13 -15.79 -1.95
CA LEU A 366 -5.44 -16.48 -0.86
C LEU A 366 -5.76 -15.80 0.47
N LEU A 367 -6.20 -16.58 1.45
CA LEU A 367 -6.28 -16.22 2.86
C LEU A 367 -5.09 -16.87 3.57
N ILE A 368 -4.20 -16.07 4.16
CA ILE A 368 -2.98 -16.53 4.81
C ILE A 368 -2.85 -15.93 6.22
N THR A 369 -2.45 -16.73 7.20
CA THR A 369 -2.19 -16.17 8.54
C THR A 369 -0.90 -15.35 8.55
N ALA A 370 -0.85 -14.29 9.36
CA ALA A 370 0.34 -13.44 9.48
C ALA A 370 1.61 -14.26 9.78
N GLU A 371 1.52 -15.26 10.65
CA GLU A 371 2.64 -16.17 10.96
C GLU A 371 3.11 -16.99 9.75
N LYS A 372 2.19 -17.50 8.93
CA LYS A 372 2.55 -18.28 7.73
C LYS A 372 3.19 -17.39 6.67
N ARG A 373 2.67 -16.18 6.47
CA ARG A 373 3.26 -15.19 5.57
C ARG A 373 4.68 -14.82 5.98
N ARG A 374 4.93 -14.59 7.28
CA ARG A 374 6.29 -14.29 7.79
C ARG A 374 7.27 -15.43 7.56
N LYS A 375 6.83 -16.69 7.68
CA LYS A 375 7.66 -17.87 7.43
C LYS A 375 7.95 -18.10 5.94
N ASN A 376 6.96 -17.85 5.07
CA ASN A 376 7.11 -18.05 3.64
C ASN A 376 6.45 -16.90 2.85
N PRO A 377 7.14 -15.76 2.69
CA PRO A 377 6.58 -14.59 2.01
C PRO A 377 6.44 -14.79 0.49
N GLU A 378 7.12 -15.80 -0.07
CA GLU A 378 7.15 -16.04 -1.53
C GLU A 378 5.80 -16.55 -2.06
N ILE A 379 5.01 -17.27 -1.25
CA ILE A 379 3.68 -17.75 -1.65
C ILE A 379 2.76 -16.57 -1.99
N SER A 380 2.68 -15.58 -1.09
CA SER A 380 1.89 -14.36 -1.31
C SER A 380 2.31 -13.62 -2.58
N LYS A 381 3.63 -13.41 -2.75
CA LYS A 381 4.19 -12.74 -3.94
C LYS A 381 3.88 -13.51 -5.23
N MET A 382 3.91 -14.83 -5.18
CA MET A 382 3.63 -15.69 -6.33
C MET A 382 2.16 -15.56 -6.78
N VAL A 383 1.22 -15.61 -5.83
CA VAL A 383 -0.21 -15.43 -6.11
C VAL A 383 -0.48 -14.04 -6.70
N GLU A 384 0.11 -12.99 -6.13
CA GLU A 384 -0.02 -11.61 -6.63
C GLU A 384 0.54 -11.46 -8.06
N ARG A 385 1.72 -12.03 -8.35
CA ARG A 385 2.33 -12.03 -9.70
C ARG A 385 1.45 -12.71 -10.74
N GLN A 386 0.66 -13.69 -10.33
CA GLN A 386 -0.30 -14.40 -11.17
C GLN A 386 -1.67 -13.71 -11.22
N GLY A 387 -1.80 -12.52 -10.64
CA GLY A 387 -3.00 -11.71 -10.59
C GLY A 387 -4.06 -12.20 -9.60
N GLY A 388 -3.65 -12.96 -8.59
CA GLY A 388 -4.52 -13.35 -7.47
C GLY A 388 -4.51 -12.29 -6.36
N GLU A 389 -5.55 -12.28 -5.55
CA GLU A 389 -5.69 -11.40 -4.39
C GLU A 389 -5.14 -12.11 -3.13
N VAL A 390 -4.44 -11.40 -2.26
CA VAL A 390 -3.94 -11.96 -0.99
C VAL A 390 -4.53 -11.17 0.17
N ILE A 391 -5.07 -11.89 1.15
CA ILE A 391 -5.64 -11.33 2.37
C ILE A 391 -4.93 -11.97 3.56
N ILE A 392 -4.35 -11.13 4.41
CA ILE A 392 -3.70 -11.54 5.64
C ILE A 392 -4.76 -11.61 6.73
N VAL A 393 -4.80 -12.72 7.46
CA VAL A 393 -5.75 -12.95 8.55
C VAL A 393 -5.01 -13.07 9.88
N HIS A 394 -5.50 -12.37 10.90
CA HIS A 394 -4.92 -12.31 12.24
C HIS A 394 -5.60 -13.29 13.19
N LYS A 395 -4.83 -13.91 14.09
CA LYS A 395 -5.35 -14.92 15.04
C LYS A 395 -6.06 -14.33 16.26
N ASP A 396 -6.20 -13.02 16.33
CA ASP A 396 -6.78 -12.32 17.50
C ASP A 396 -8.32 -12.30 17.50
N HIS A 397 -8.95 -12.94 16.52
CA HIS A 397 -10.40 -13.16 16.46
C HIS A 397 -10.75 -14.57 15.98
N GLU A 398 -11.98 -15.01 16.27
CA GLU A 398 -12.45 -16.38 16.01
C GLU A 398 -12.27 -16.82 14.55
N ALA A 399 -12.57 -15.95 13.58
CA ALA A 399 -12.43 -16.30 12.17
C ALA A 399 -10.97 -16.55 11.77
N GLY A 400 -10.01 -15.83 12.35
CA GLY A 400 -8.59 -16.09 12.12
C GLY A 400 -8.08 -17.35 12.80
N GLU A 401 -8.55 -17.66 14.01
CA GLU A 401 -8.29 -18.95 14.64
C GLU A 401 -8.78 -20.12 13.77
N ARG A 402 -9.93 -19.97 13.10
CA ARG A 402 -10.44 -20.99 12.17
C ARG A 402 -9.48 -21.22 11.00
N ILE A 403 -8.96 -20.19 10.35
CA ILE A 403 -7.99 -20.34 9.24
C ILE A 403 -6.68 -20.97 9.74
N ASP A 404 -6.23 -20.62 10.95
CA ASP A 404 -5.06 -21.25 11.54
C ASP A 404 -5.26 -22.75 11.76
N ASN A 405 -6.45 -23.16 12.22
CA ASN A 405 -6.82 -24.57 12.36
C ASN A 405 -6.86 -25.33 11.01
N PHE A 406 -7.07 -24.63 9.90
CA PHE A 406 -6.94 -25.18 8.54
C PHE A 406 -5.47 -25.23 8.03
N GLY A 407 -4.49 -24.99 8.90
CA GLY A 407 -3.06 -25.01 8.55
C GLY A 407 -2.49 -23.64 8.20
N GLY A 408 -3.27 -22.57 8.40
CA GLY A 408 -2.85 -21.19 8.16
C GLY A 408 -2.88 -20.74 6.70
N LEU A 409 -3.41 -21.57 5.80
CA LEU A 409 -3.61 -21.30 4.38
C LEU A 409 -5.00 -21.74 3.95
N ALA A 410 -5.73 -20.86 3.26
CA ALA A 410 -6.98 -21.17 2.59
C ALA A 410 -7.05 -20.40 1.27
N ALA A 411 -7.65 -20.95 0.24
CA ALA A 411 -7.68 -20.32 -1.07
C ALA A 411 -8.99 -20.57 -1.82
N PHE A 412 -9.43 -19.54 -2.54
CA PHE A 412 -10.38 -19.65 -3.63
C PHE A 412 -9.61 -19.93 -4.91
N LEU A 413 -10.07 -20.93 -5.66
CA LEU A 413 -9.46 -21.39 -6.89
C LEU A 413 -10.20 -20.84 -8.11
N ARG A 414 -9.45 -20.63 -9.20
CA ARG A 414 -9.97 -20.29 -10.53
C ARG A 414 -10.47 -21.55 -11.25
N TYR A 415 -9.77 -22.66 -11.03
CA TYR A 415 -10.04 -23.98 -11.57
C TYR A 415 -9.43 -25.04 -10.63
N ARG A 416 -9.96 -26.26 -10.62
CA ARG A 416 -9.32 -27.40 -9.96
C ARG A 416 -8.27 -28.00 -10.90
N PRO A 417 -6.99 -28.09 -10.48
CA PRO A 417 -5.94 -28.71 -11.27
C PRO A 417 -6.15 -30.20 -11.57
#